data_AF-A0A1S8BCV6-F1
#
_entry.id   AF-A0A1S8BCV6-F1
#
_cell.length_a   1.000
_cell.length_b   1.000
_cell.length_c   1.000
_cell.angle_alpha   90.00
_cell.angle_beta   90.00
_cell.angle_gamma   90.00
#
_symmetry.space_group_name_H-M   'P 1'
#
loop_
_entity.id
_entity.type
_entity.pdbx_description
1 polymer ?
#
loop_
_entity_poly.entity_id
_entity_poly.type
_entity_poly.pdbx_seq_one_letter_code
_entity_poly.pdbx_strand_id
1 'polypeptide(L)'
;GFGDGCDLRGISLSNDRHLANLGSILLCGIAIVLSAFFIWRSERKKAAVGRREMQLFLLGYIIISICEIFTVGGFPLDGAVRRGFSAVHIAAVVATAWILLLNAAVGFQLLDDGTPLSLGLIATSSIILFVGTGYIALDTTFQWTGYWDDTLSTAKSYSLYTLYQLVPLVFIVIFFVMEAYLVVRVLGEKKPMLYLAGAALLFAIGQIFQYVISVHLCNASNGKINGGLFETFFTLCAIAMVWVFWSSITEDDWPMPVTGGAYT
;
A
#
# COMPACT_ATOMS: atom_id res chain seq x y z
N GLY A 1 -1.76 -24.07 -19.88
CA GLY A 1 -2.05 -22.64 -19.64
C GLY A 1 -3.53 -22.50 -19.40
N PHE A 2 -3.94 -21.72 -18.40
CA PHE A 2 -5.34 -21.38 -18.18
C PHE A 2 -5.85 -20.65 -19.44
N GLY A 3 -6.87 -21.19 -20.11
CA GLY A 3 -7.20 -20.91 -21.52
C GLY A 3 -7.63 -19.48 -21.87
N ASP A 4 -7.85 -18.61 -20.87
CA ASP A 4 -8.20 -17.19 -21.03
C ASP A 4 -7.09 -16.23 -20.54
N GLY A 5 -5.92 -16.74 -20.18
CA GLY A 5 -4.79 -15.92 -19.73
C GLY A 5 -4.14 -15.12 -20.86
N CYS A 6 -3.80 -13.86 -20.60
CA CYS A 6 -3.01 -13.04 -21.50
C CYS A 6 -1.59 -12.85 -20.96
N ASP A 7 -0.59 -13.27 -21.75
CA ASP A 7 0.82 -13.06 -21.42
C ASP A 7 1.22 -11.62 -21.72
N LEU A 8 1.67 -10.91 -20.68
CA LEU A 8 2.17 -9.54 -20.82
C LEU A 8 3.58 -9.56 -21.41
N ARG A 9 3.72 -9.14 -22.67
CA ARG A 9 4.98 -9.14 -23.44
C ARG A 9 5.66 -7.78 -23.49
N GLY A 10 4.91 -6.68 -23.35
CA GLY A 10 5.46 -5.32 -23.33
C GLY A 10 6.42 -5.01 -24.49
N ILE A 11 7.62 -4.51 -24.17
CA ILE A 11 8.64 -4.09 -25.14
C ILE A 11 9.68 -5.21 -25.31
N SER A 12 10.04 -5.55 -26.55
CA SER A 12 11.11 -6.51 -26.84
C SER A 12 12.51 -5.90 -26.64
N LEU A 13 13.39 -6.67 -26.02
CA LEU A 13 14.81 -6.38 -25.84
C LEU A 13 15.66 -7.42 -26.59
N SER A 14 16.98 -7.23 -26.58
CA SER A 14 17.92 -8.22 -27.10
C SER A 14 17.82 -9.56 -26.35
N ASN A 15 18.06 -10.65 -27.09
CA ASN A 15 18.05 -12.04 -26.62
C ASN A 15 16.66 -12.55 -26.17
N ASP A 16 15.60 -12.24 -26.92
CA ASP A 16 14.20 -12.65 -26.63
C ASP A 16 13.71 -12.29 -25.22
N ARG A 17 14.32 -11.25 -24.63
CA ARG A 17 13.89 -10.69 -23.35
C ARG A 17 12.82 -9.64 -23.57
N HIS A 18 11.97 -9.49 -22.58
CA HIS A 18 10.87 -8.56 -22.61
C HIS A 18 10.88 -7.69 -21.36
N LEU A 19 10.63 -6.39 -21.54
CA LEU A 19 10.33 -5.46 -20.46
C LEU A 19 8.82 -5.26 -20.50
N ALA A 20 8.14 -6.01 -19.65
CA ALA A 20 6.72 -5.90 -19.48
C ALA A 20 6.37 -4.66 -18.63
N ASN A 21 5.13 -4.18 -18.72
CA ASN A 21 4.57 -3.21 -17.77
C ASN A 21 5.40 -1.95 -17.44
N LEU A 22 6.05 -1.33 -18.45
CA LEU A 22 6.89 -0.15 -18.27
C LEU A 22 6.19 0.98 -17.48
N GLY A 23 4.89 1.18 -17.71
CA GLY A 23 4.18 2.23 -17.00
C GLY A 23 4.07 1.98 -15.48
N SER A 24 3.94 0.74 -15.03
CA SER A 24 3.97 0.43 -13.58
C SER A 24 5.36 0.74 -12.99
N ILE A 25 6.44 0.46 -13.72
CA ILE A 25 7.81 0.83 -13.29
C ILE A 25 7.91 2.35 -13.13
N LEU A 26 7.47 3.12 -14.12
CA LEU A 26 7.55 4.58 -14.09
C LEU A 26 6.70 5.16 -12.95
N LEU A 27 5.48 4.65 -12.75
CA LEU A 27 4.61 5.06 -11.67
C LEU A 27 5.18 4.70 -10.30
N CYS A 28 5.83 3.53 -10.15
CA CYS A 28 6.56 3.19 -8.92
C CYS A 28 7.71 4.16 -8.65
N GLY A 29 8.45 4.57 -9.69
CA GLY A 29 9.47 5.61 -9.57
C GLY A 29 8.90 6.94 -9.07
N ILE A 30 7.75 7.36 -9.63
CA ILE A 30 7.01 8.55 -9.16
C ILE A 30 6.52 8.35 -7.72
N ALA A 31 6.01 7.17 -7.38
CA ALA A 31 5.52 6.83 -6.05
C ALA A 31 6.62 6.95 -4.99
N ILE A 32 7.83 6.48 -5.29
CA ILE A 32 8.99 6.61 -4.41
C ILE A 32 9.32 8.10 -4.18
N VAL A 33 9.42 8.89 -5.25
CA VAL A 33 9.73 10.33 -5.14
C VAL A 33 8.64 11.08 -4.38
N LEU A 34 7.37 10.81 -4.68
CA LEU A 34 6.24 11.46 -4.03
C LEU A 34 6.15 11.08 -2.55
N SER A 35 6.41 9.82 -2.20
CA SER A 35 6.44 9.36 -0.81
C SER A 35 7.59 9.98 -0.04
N ALA A 36 8.78 10.10 -0.64
CA ALA A 36 9.90 10.82 -0.05
C ALA A 36 9.58 12.30 0.18
N PHE A 37 8.90 12.94 -0.78
CA PHE A 37 8.39 14.30 -0.63
C PHE A 37 7.37 14.42 0.52
N PHE A 38 6.43 13.48 0.65
CA PHE A 38 5.47 13.45 1.75
C PHE A 38 6.13 13.22 3.10
N ILE A 39 7.14 12.33 3.20
CA ILE A 39 7.93 12.14 4.42
C ILE A 39 8.58 13.46 4.84
N TRP A 40 9.22 14.17 3.89
CA TRP A 40 9.81 15.47 4.13
C TRP A 40 8.77 16.53 4.56
N ARG A 41 7.60 16.55 3.91
CA ARG A 41 6.52 17.48 4.24
C ARG A 41 5.90 17.19 5.61
N SER A 42 5.81 15.92 6.01
CA SER A 42 5.40 15.50 7.35
C SER A 42 6.40 15.95 8.41
N GLU A 43 7.71 15.95 8.13
CA GLU A 43 8.73 16.41 9.09
C GLU A 43 8.55 17.89 9.47
N ARG A 44 8.07 18.70 8.53
CA ARG A 44 7.79 20.13 8.74
C ARG A 44 6.61 20.39 9.69
N LYS A 45 5.75 19.39 9.95
CA LYS A 45 4.58 19.50 10.85
C LYS A 45 4.93 19.03 12.27
N LYS A 46 5.63 19.86 13.05
CA LYS A 46 6.19 19.45 14.35
C LYS A 46 5.15 19.06 15.41
N ALA A 47 3.95 19.62 15.34
CA ALA A 47 2.85 19.39 16.28
C ALA A 47 1.79 18.38 15.77
N ALA A 48 1.98 17.81 14.58
CA ALA A 48 1.01 16.87 14.02
C ALA A 48 1.05 15.52 14.73
N VAL A 49 -0.13 15.09 15.19
CA VAL A 49 -0.34 13.78 15.83
C VAL A 49 0.01 12.65 14.86
N GLY A 50 0.74 11.65 15.33
CA GLY A 50 1.06 10.44 14.56
C GLY A 50 2.03 10.68 13.40
N ARG A 51 2.80 11.78 13.43
CA ARG A 51 3.75 12.12 12.36
C ARG A 51 4.76 11.02 12.06
N ARG A 52 5.35 10.41 13.09
CA ARG A 52 6.42 9.41 12.91
C ARG A 52 5.85 8.10 12.36
N GLU A 53 4.64 7.77 12.77
CA GLU A 53 3.87 6.61 12.34
C GLU A 53 3.41 6.76 10.88
N MET A 54 3.03 7.97 10.46
CA MET A 54 2.75 8.29 9.05
C MET A 54 4.01 8.18 8.18
N GLN A 55 5.17 8.62 8.69
CA GLN A 55 6.44 8.44 7.98
C GLN A 55 6.80 6.96 7.83
N LEU A 56 6.55 6.14 8.86
CA LEU A 56 6.76 4.70 8.81
C LEU A 56 5.84 4.02 7.78
N PHE A 57 4.58 4.46 7.68
CA PHE A 57 3.65 4.02 6.64
C PHE A 57 4.17 4.34 5.23
N LEU A 58 4.59 5.58 4.99
CA LEU A 58 5.15 6.01 3.70
C LEU A 58 6.45 5.28 3.35
N LEU A 59 7.28 4.96 4.34
CA LEU A 59 8.48 4.13 4.14
C LEU A 59 8.09 2.71 3.71
N GLY A 60 7.06 2.13 4.33
CA GLY A 60 6.49 0.84 3.90
C GLY A 60 6.02 0.89 2.45
N TYR A 61 5.33 1.95 2.03
CA TYR A 61 4.91 2.13 0.65
C TYR A 61 6.09 2.29 -0.33
N ILE A 62 7.17 2.96 0.06
CA ILE A 62 8.42 3.00 -0.74
C ILE A 62 8.97 1.59 -0.96
N ILE A 63 9.00 0.75 0.07
CA ILE A 63 9.47 -0.64 -0.04
C ILE A 63 8.57 -1.44 -0.99
N ILE A 64 7.24 -1.28 -0.89
CA ILE A 64 6.27 -1.87 -1.83
C ILE A 64 6.59 -1.45 -3.26
N SER A 65 6.71 -0.14 -3.54
CA SER A 65 7.00 0.38 -4.88
C SER A 65 8.33 -0.13 -5.45
N ILE A 66 9.37 -0.26 -4.62
CA ILE A 66 10.65 -0.85 -5.05
C ILE A 66 10.46 -2.31 -5.45
N CYS A 67 9.74 -3.09 -4.64
CA CYS A 67 9.50 -4.49 -4.96
C CYS A 67 8.63 -4.65 -6.20
N GLU A 68 7.61 -3.80 -6.35
CA GLU A 68 6.69 -3.80 -7.49
C GLU A 68 7.41 -3.61 -8.83
N ILE A 69 8.43 -2.76 -8.90
CA ILE A 69 9.30 -2.60 -10.09
C ILE A 69 9.87 -3.95 -10.54
N PHE A 70 10.30 -4.79 -9.60
CA PHE A 70 10.94 -6.08 -9.90
C PHE A 70 9.95 -7.26 -10.00
N THR A 71 8.71 -7.09 -9.54
CA THR A 71 7.68 -8.13 -9.61
C THR A 71 6.67 -7.88 -10.71
N VAL A 72 5.87 -6.80 -10.59
CA VAL A 72 4.77 -6.46 -11.50
C VAL A 72 5.29 -5.66 -12.69
N GLY A 73 6.36 -4.90 -12.48
CA GLY A 73 7.08 -4.17 -13.52
C GLY A 73 7.76 -5.06 -14.55
N GLY A 74 7.78 -6.39 -14.39
CA GLY A 74 8.16 -7.29 -15.48
C GLY A 74 9.60 -7.11 -15.99
N PHE A 75 10.50 -6.67 -15.11
CA PHE A 75 11.93 -6.57 -15.41
C PHE A 75 12.51 -7.96 -15.71
N PRO A 76 13.38 -8.12 -16.74
CA PRO A 76 13.91 -9.42 -17.13
C PRO A 76 14.97 -9.92 -16.12
N LEU A 77 14.49 -10.41 -14.98
CA LEU A 77 15.26 -10.98 -13.88
C LEU A 77 15.32 -12.50 -13.98
N ASP A 78 16.34 -13.07 -13.34
CA ASP A 78 16.36 -14.50 -13.04
C ASP A 78 15.11 -14.93 -12.26
N GLY A 79 14.63 -16.14 -12.54
CA GLY A 79 13.39 -16.66 -11.96
C GLY A 79 13.42 -16.74 -10.44
N ALA A 80 14.55 -17.11 -9.83
CA ALA A 80 14.69 -17.17 -8.38
C ALA A 80 14.68 -15.75 -7.78
N VAL A 81 15.36 -14.80 -8.41
CA VAL A 81 15.38 -13.41 -7.97
C VAL A 81 13.98 -12.81 -7.98
N ARG A 82 13.21 -13.02 -9.07
CA ARG A 82 11.82 -12.57 -9.16
C ARG A 82 10.94 -13.17 -8.08
N ARG A 83 11.07 -14.47 -7.81
CA ARG A 83 10.33 -15.15 -6.72
C ARG A 83 10.66 -14.57 -5.35
N GLY A 84 11.94 -14.27 -5.09
CA GLY A 84 12.38 -13.60 -3.86
C GLY A 84 11.75 -12.21 -3.70
N PHE A 85 11.81 -11.37 -4.74
CA PHE A 85 11.15 -10.07 -4.72
C PHE A 85 9.63 -10.18 -4.55
N SER A 86 8.97 -11.17 -5.16
CA SER A 86 7.55 -11.41 -4.97
C SER A 86 7.19 -11.72 -3.51
N ALA A 87 8.00 -12.52 -2.82
CA ALA A 87 7.77 -12.82 -1.41
C ALA A 87 7.94 -11.58 -0.52
N VAL A 88 9.00 -10.79 -0.76
CA VAL A 88 9.23 -9.52 -0.04
C VAL A 88 8.10 -8.52 -0.33
N HIS A 89 7.65 -8.43 -1.57
CA HIS A 89 6.56 -7.54 -1.97
C HIS A 89 5.27 -7.90 -1.22
N ILE A 90 4.88 -9.17 -1.25
CA ILE A 90 3.69 -9.66 -0.55
C ILE A 90 3.78 -9.34 0.95
N ALA A 91 4.91 -9.63 1.58
CA ALA A 91 5.14 -9.33 2.99
C ALA A 91 5.07 -7.82 3.31
N ALA A 92 5.63 -6.98 2.43
CA ALA A 92 5.62 -5.53 2.58
C ALA A 92 4.21 -4.95 2.51
N VAL A 93 3.36 -5.47 1.61
CA VAL A 93 1.93 -5.08 1.51
C VAL A 93 1.19 -5.35 2.81
N VAL A 94 1.34 -6.56 3.37
CA VAL A 94 0.69 -6.94 4.65
C VAL A 94 1.16 -6.06 5.80
N ALA A 95 2.49 -5.90 5.94
CA ALA A 95 3.07 -5.09 7.00
C ALA A 95 2.67 -3.61 6.89
N THR A 96 2.62 -3.06 5.68
CA THR A 96 2.26 -1.65 5.47
C THR A 96 0.77 -1.39 5.73
N ALA A 97 -0.11 -2.31 5.34
CA ALA A 97 -1.54 -2.22 5.67
C ALA A 97 -1.77 -2.30 7.20
N TRP A 98 -0.98 -3.11 7.91
CA TRP A 98 -1.00 -3.15 9.37
C TRP A 98 -0.52 -1.83 9.99
N ILE A 99 0.57 -1.24 9.48
CA ILE A 99 1.05 0.09 9.92
C ILE A 99 -0.05 1.14 9.71
N LEU A 100 -0.76 1.10 8.58
CA LEU A 100 -1.87 2.02 8.30
C LEU A 100 -2.99 1.88 9.33
N LEU A 101 -3.38 0.65 9.67
CA LEU A 101 -4.37 0.42 10.73
C LEU A 101 -3.92 0.97 12.08
N LEU A 102 -2.67 0.72 12.49
CA LEU A 102 -2.17 1.24 13.77
C LEU A 102 -2.02 2.76 13.78
N ASN A 103 -1.81 3.40 12.62
CA ASN A 103 -1.89 4.86 12.51
C ASN A 103 -3.28 5.39 12.93
N ALA A 104 -4.37 4.72 12.57
CA ALA A 104 -5.70 5.11 13.04
C ALA A 104 -5.83 4.98 14.56
N ALA A 105 -5.27 3.94 15.17
CA ALA A 105 -5.28 3.80 16.64
C ALA A 105 -4.56 4.96 17.34
N VAL A 106 -3.46 5.44 16.76
CA VAL A 106 -2.73 6.63 17.23
C VAL A 106 -3.56 7.91 17.06
N GLY A 107 -4.35 8.02 15.99
CA GLY A 107 -5.28 9.15 15.79
C GLY A 107 -6.33 9.27 16.90
N PHE A 108 -6.78 8.15 17.47
CA PHE A 108 -7.67 8.13 18.65
C PHE A 108 -6.96 8.37 19.98
N GLN A 109 -5.64 8.59 19.97
CA GLN A 109 -4.81 8.70 21.17
C GLN A 109 -4.91 7.44 22.07
N LEU A 110 -5.22 6.27 21.48
CA LEU A 110 -5.17 4.99 22.19
C LEU A 110 -3.72 4.55 22.44
N LEU A 111 -2.80 5.08 21.62
CA LEU A 111 -1.36 4.93 21.72
C LEU A 111 -0.76 6.33 21.71
N ASP A 112 0.09 6.63 22.69
CA ASP A 112 0.78 7.92 22.79
C ASP A 112 1.69 8.13 21.57
N ASP A 113 1.35 9.10 20.74
CA ASP A 113 1.98 9.34 19.44
C ASP A 113 3.45 9.79 19.58
N GLY A 114 4.30 9.33 18.66
CA GLY A 114 5.73 9.71 18.66
C GLY A 114 6.54 9.21 19.85
N THR A 115 5.95 8.44 20.77
CA THR A 115 6.68 7.77 21.85
C THR A 115 7.51 6.61 21.30
N PRO A 116 8.69 6.32 21.91
CA PRO A 116 9.46 5.11 21.56
C PRO A 116 8.64 3.82 21.70
N LEU A 117 7.65 3.82 22.61
CA LEU A 117 6.76 2.70 22.81
C LEU A 117 5.79 2.52 21.62
N SER A 118 5.09 3.58 21.19
CA SER A 118 4.22 3.53 20.00
C SER A 118 4.99 3.04 18.77
N LEU A 119 6.13 3.67 18.48
CA LEU A 119 6.96 3.31 17.34
C LEU A 119 7.51 1.90 17.45
N GLY A 120 7.95 1.49 18.65
CA GLY A 120 8.44 0.14 18.91
C GLY A 120 7.36 -0.92 18.71
N LEU A 121 6.14 -0.68 19.18
CA LEU A 121 4.99 -1.58 19.03
C LEU A 121 4.60 -1.72 17.57
N ILE A 122 4.45 -0.61 16.85
CA ILE A 122 4.11 -0.62 15.42
C ILE A 122 5.21 -1.33 14.63
N ALA A 123 6.47 -0.91 14.78
CA ALA A 123 7.58 -1.51 14.04
C ALA A 123 7.73 -3.01 14.33
N THR A 124 7.67 -3.42 15.60
CA THR A 124 7.85 -4.84 15.98
C THR A 124 6.71 -5.70 15.46
N SER A 125 5.45 -5.28 15.65
CA SER A 125 4.30 -6.05 15.15
C SER A 125 4.26 -6.12 13.62
N SER A 126 4.64 -5.05 12.93
CA SER A 126 4.80 -5.06 11.46
C SER A 126 5.92 -5.99 11.00
N ILE A 127 7.06 -6.03 11.69
CA ILE A 127 8.16 -6.95 11.38
C ILE A 127 7.71 -8.41 11.56
N ILE A 128 6.94 -8.71 12.61
CA ILE A 128 6.40 -10.07 12.83
C ILE A 128 5.52 -10.48 11.65
N LEU A 129 4.60 -9.61 11.21
CA LEU A 129 3.74 -9.88 10.05
C LEU A 129 4.53 -9.98 8.74
N PHE A 130 5.54 -9.13 8.55
CA PHE A 130 6.43 -9.16 7.41
C PHE A 130 7.20 -10.48 7.34
N VAL A 131 7.87 -10.87 8.42
CA VAL A 131 8.67 -12.12 8.48
C VAL A 131 7.77 -13.33 8.35
N GLY A 132 6.63 -13.36 9.04
CA GLY A 132 5.68 -14.48 8.98
C GLY A 132 5.10 -14.68 7.58
N THR A 133 4.62 -13.61 6.95
CA THR A 133 4.07 -13.67 5.58
C THR A 133 5.17 -13.97 4.57
N GLY A 134 6.35 -13.33 4.71
CA GLY A 134 7.50 -13.53 3.85
C GLY A 134 8.02 -14.95 3.89
N TYR A 135 8.07 -15.56 5.08
CA TYR A 135 8.42 -16.98 5.24
C TYR A 135 7.45 -17.88 4.47
N ILE A 136 6.14 -17.69 4.63
CA ILE A 136 5.14 -18.51 3.93
C ILE A 136 5.27 -18.32 2.40
N ALA A 137 5.49 -17.09 1.94
CA ALA A 137 5.65 -16.81 0.51
C ALA A 137 6.95 -17.40 -0.07
N LEU A 138 8.05 -17.34 0.67
CA LEU A 138 9.33 -17.96 0.28
C LEU A 138 9.24 -19.48 0.27
N ASP A 139 8.67 -20.08 1.30
CA ASP A 139 8.56 -21.53 1.39
C ASP A 139 7.62 -22.09 0.31
N THR A 140 6.52 -21.38 0.00
CA THR A 140 5.63 -21.72 -1.13
C THR A 140 6.37 -21.76 -2.47
N THR A 141 7.36 -20.90 -2.67
CA THR A 141 7.98 -20.69 -3.98
C THR A 141 9.35 -21.37 -4.14
N PHE A 142 10.05 -21.63 -3.03
CA PHE A 142 11.34 -22.31 -2.99
C PHE A 142 11.30 -23.71 -2.38
N GLN A 143 10.16 -24.14 -1.85
CA GLN A 143 9.94 -25.51 -1.39
C GLN A 143 10.95 -25.93 -0.31
N TRP A 144 11.28 -25.03 0.62
CA TRP A 144 12.32 -25.29 1.62
C TRP A 144 11.91 -26.39 2.59
N THR A 145 10.65 -26.42 2.99
CA THR A 145 10.10 -27.42 3.93
C THR A 145 9.25 -28.49 3.24
N GLY A 146 8.78 -28.23 2.02
CA GLY A 146 7.85 -29.09 1.29
C GLY A 146 6.38 -28.96 1.73
N TYR A 147 6.07 -28.11 2.73
CA TYR A 147 4.71 -28.04 3.31
C TYR A 147 3.66 -27.45 2.34
N TRP A 148 4.07 -26.54 1.45
CA TRP A 148 3.17 -25.81 0.53
C TRP A 148 3.29 -26.26 -0.93
N ASP A 149 4.01 -27.35 -1.20
CA ASP A 149 4.35 -27.79 -2.56
C ASP A 149 3.12 -28.19 -3.40
N ASP A 150 2.06 -28.65 -2.72
CA ASP A 150 0.78 -28.99 -3.34
C ASP A 150 0.14 -27.78 -4.05
N THR A 151 0.37 -26.56 -3.54
CA THR A 151 -0.16 -25.32 -4.11
C THR A 151 0.45 -24.95 -5.46
N LEU A 152 1.67 -25.41 -5.77
CA LEU A 152 2.37 -25.12 -7.02
C LEU A 152 1.72 -25.80 -8.24
N SER A 153 1.19 -27.01 -8.04
CA SER A 153 0.56 -27.79 -9.11
C SER A 153 -0.71 -27.12 -9.67
N THR A 154 -1.44 -26.41 -8.81
CA THR A 154 -2.71 -25.76 -9.14
C THR A 154 -2.60 -24.23 -9.22
N ALA A 155 -1.44 -23.67 -8.87
CA ALA A 155 -1.20 -22.24 -8.69
C ALA A 155 -2.24 -21.58 -7.76
N LYS A 156 -2.67 -22.30 -6.72
CA LYS A 156 -3.70 -21.87 -5.76
C LYS A 156 -3.18 -22.06 -4.34
N SER A 157 -2.91 -20.95 -3.66
CA SER A 157 -2.54 -20.95 -2.25
C SER A 157 -3.56 -20.14 -1.44
N TYR A 158 -4.39 -20.84 -0.66
CA TYR A 158 -5.39 -20.19 0.20
C TYR A 158 -4.75 -19.41 1.35
N SER A 159 -3.58 -19.85 1.84
CA SER A 159 -2.83 -19.17 2.88
C SER A 159 -2.31 -17.83 2.38
N LEU A 160 -1.63 -17.81 1.23
CA LEU A 160 -1.15 -16.57 0.62
C LEU A 160 -2.31 -15.67 0.19
N TYR A 161 -3.38 -16.22 -0.38
CA TYR A 161 -4.56 -15.42 -0.72
C TYR A 161 -5.15 -14.71 0.51
N THR A 162 -5.32 -15.44 1.61
CA THR A 162 -5.85 -14.88 2.86
C THR A 162 -4.91 -13.80 3.43
N LEU A 163 -3.62 -14.10 3.52
CA LEU A 163 -2.64 -13.21 4.12
C LEU A 163 -2.38 -11.96 3.28
N TYR A 164 -2.28 -12.08 1.97
CA TYR A 164 -1.97 -10.98 1.07
C TYR A 164 -3.20 -10.14 0.71
N GLN A 165 -4.37 -10.77 0.55
CA GLN A 165 -5.57 -10.08 0.04
C GLN A 165 -6.57 -9.77 1.15
N LEU A 166 -7.04 -10.80 1.87
CA LEU A 166 -8.16 -10.64 2.81
C LEU A 166 -7.74 -9.88 4.07
N VAL A 167 -6.60 -10.24 4.67
CA VAL A 167 -6.11 -9.62 5.90
C VAL A 167 -5.82 -8.11 5.71
N PRO A 168 -5.08 -7.68 4.67
CA PRO A 168 -4.88 -6.26 4.38
C PRO A 168 -6.19 -5.52 4.08
N LEU A 169 -7.13 -6.15 3.36
CA LEU A 169 -8.44 -5.56 3.12
C LEU A 169 -9.18 -5.30 4.45
N VAL A 170 -9.16 -6.26 5.38
CA VAL A 170 -9.73 -6.07 6.72
C VAL A 170 -9.05 -4.92 7.45
N PHE A 171 -7.71 -4.82 7.41
CA PHE A 171 -6.98 -3.71 8.03
C PHE A 171 -7.39 -2.35 7.45
N ILE A 172 -7.49 -2.25 6.13
CA ILE A 172 -7.91 -1.02 5.43
C ILE A 172 -9.36 -0.65 5.77
N VAL A 173 -10.27 -1.63 5.84
CA VAL A 173 -11.67 -1.37 6.22
C VAL A 173 -11.78 -0.89 7.65
N ILE A 174 -11.08 -1.52 8.60
CA ILE A 174 -11.07 -1.08 10.00
C ILE A 174 -10.46 0.33 10.10
N PHE A 175 -9.34 0.59 9.42
CA PHE A 175 -8.75 1.93 9.31
C PHE A 175 -9.78 2.96 8.84
N PHE A 176 -10.48 2.67 7.73
CA PHE A 176 -11.49 3.57 7.18
C PHE A 176 -12.63 3.83 8.17
N VAL A 177 -13.15 2.80 8.83
CA VAL A 177 -14.25 2.94 9.80
C VAL A 177 -13.80 3.76 11.02
N MET A 178 -12.61 3.50 11.54
CA MET A 178 -12.04 4.24 12.66
C MET A 178 -11.87 5.72 12.30
N GLU A 179 -11.18 6.03 11.21
CA GLU A 179 -10.93 7.42 10.81
C GLU A 179 -12.22 8.15 10.41
N ALA A 180 -13.16 7.48 9.75
CA ALA A 180 -14.47 8.06 9.44
C ALA A 180 -15.23 8.40 10.73
N TYR A 181 -15.18 7.54 11.75
CA TYR A 181 -15.76 7.83 13.05
C TYR A 181 -15.08 9.04 13.70
N LEU A 182 -13.74 9.08 13.72
CA LEU A 182 -12.97 10.19 14.29
C LEU A 182 -13.40 11.52 13.64
N VAL A 183 -13.43 11.57 12.31
CA VAL A 183 -13.78 12.78 11.57
C VAL A 183 -15.23 13.22 11.83
N VAL A 184 -16.18 12.30 11.74
CA VAL A 184 -17.61 12.63 11.81
C VAL A 184 -18.06 12.90 13.24
N ARG A 185 -17.55 12.14 14.21
CA ARG A 185 -18.04 12.17 15.61
C ARG A 185 -17.16 12.98 16.54
N VAL A 186 -15.85 12.98 16.34
CA VAL A 186 -14.92 13.69 17.23
C VAL A 186 -14.64 15.08 16.68
N LEU A 187 -14.25 15.19 15.41
CA LEU A 187 -13.90 16.48 14.80
C LEU A 187 -15.13 17.27 14.29
N GLY A 188 -16.16 16.58 13.82
CA GLY A 188 -17.36 17.22 13.28
C GLY A 188 -17.16 17.90 11.91
N GLU A 189 -16.04 17.63 11.22
CA GLU A 189 -15.72 18.24 9.94
C GLU A 189 -16.03 17.34 8.75
N LYS A 190 -16.53 17.92 7.66
CA LYS A 190 -16.89 17.16 6.44
C LYS A 190 -15.77 17.11 5.40
N LYS A 191 -14.83 18.06 5.44
CA LYS A 191 -13.77 18.16 4.43
C LYS A 191 -12.77 17.00 4.50
N PRO A 192 -12.25 16.58 5.67
CA PRO A 192 -11.38 15.41 5.75
C PRO A 192 -12.07 14.12 5.29
N MET A 193 -13.38 14.00 5.51
CA MET A 193 -14.16 12.83 5.08
C MET A 193 -14.15 12.67 3.56
N LEU A 194 -14.14 13.76 2.78
CA LEU A 194 -14.02 13.70 1.32
C LEU A 194 -12.67 13.13 0.89
N TYR A 195 -11.60 13.46 1.61
CA TYR A 195 -10.26 12.93 1.32
C TYR A 195 -10.17 11.43 1.64
N LEU A 196 -10.69 11.02 2.79
CA LEU A 196 -10.73 9.61 3.20
C LEU A 196 -11.60 8.76 2.27
N ALA A 197 -12.79 9.24 1.91
CA ALA A 197 -13.67 8.57 0.95
C ALA A 197 -13.04 8.51 -0.45
N GLY A 198 -12.38 9.59 -0.87
CA GLY A 198 -11.62 9.64 -2.12
C GLY A 198 -10.51 8.59 -2.16
N ALA A 199 -9.74 8.44 -1.08
CA ALA A 199 -8.71 7.41 -0.96
C ALA A 199 -9.29 6.00 -1.11
N ALA A 200 -10.38 5.69 -0.39
CA ALA A 200 -11.03 4.39 -0.46
C ALA A 200 -11.59 4.08 -1.86
N LEU A 201 -12.21 5.07 -2.52
CA LEU A 201 -12.73 4.93 -3.87
C LEU A 201 -11.60 4.68 -4.89
N LEU A 202 -10.52 5.47 -4.81
CA LEU A 202 -9.36 5.29 -5.69
C LEU A 202 -8.75 3.90 -5.52
N PHE A 203 -8.54 3.45 -4.28
CA PHE A 203 -8.03 2.10 -4.01
C PHE A 203 -8.96 1.02 -4.59
N ALA A 204 -10.28 1.13 -4.38
CA ALA A 204 -11.26 0.19 -4.91
C ALA A 204 -11.25 0.14 -6.45
N ILE A 205 -11.13 1.29 -7.12
CA ILE A 205 -10.98 1.36 -8.58
C ILE A 205 -9.70 0.62 -9.02
N GLY A 206 -8.58 0.82 -8.34
CA GLY A 206 -7.34 0.09 -8.61
C GLY A 206 -7.51 -1.43 -8.52
N GLN A 207 -8.20 -1.91 -7.48
CA GLN A 207 -8.48 -3.34 -7.32
C GLN A 207 -9.38 -3.89 -8.44
N ILE A 208 -10.38 -3.12 -8.91
CA ILE A 208 -11.22 -3.50 -10.06
C ILE A 208 -10.37 -3.63 -11.33
N PHE A 209 -9.45 -2.69 -11.56
CA PHE A 209 -8.54 -2.77 -12.70
C PHE A 209 -7.69 -4.04 -12.68
N GLN A 210 -7.15 -4.39 -11.51
CA GLN A 210 -6.28 -5.55 -11.36
C GLN A 210 -7.01 -6.89 -11.50
N TYR A 211 -8.16 -7.04 -10.82
CA TYR A 211 -8.81 -8.34 -10.69
C TYR A 211 -9.90 -8.60 -11.74
N VAL A 212 -10.53 -7.55 -12.27
CA VAL A 212 -11.66 -7.70 -13.21
C VAL A 212 -11.23 -7.30 -14.62
N ILE A 213 -10.63 -6.12 -14.79
CA ILE A 213 -10.39 -5.53 -16.12
C ILE A 213 -9.08 -6.05 -16.76
N SER A 214 -8.12 -6.51 -15.96
CA SER A 214 -6.75 -6.78 -16.39
C SER A 214 -6.61 -7.70 -17.61
N VAL A 215 -7.34 -8.82 -17.64
CA VAL A 215 -7.31 -9.77 -18.77
C VAL A 215 -7.91 -9.15 -20.04
N HIS A 216 -9.02 -8.43 -19.90
CA HIS A 216 -9.67 -7.76 -21.03
C HIS A 216 -8.75 -6.69 -21.66
N LEU A 217 -8.07 -5.91 -20.82
CA LEU A 217 -7.13 -4.89 -21.26
C LEU A 217 -5.88 -5.50 -21.91
N CYS A 218 -5.37 -6.60 -21.36
CA CYS A 218 -4.23 -7.32 -21.93
C CYS A 218 -4.58 -7.90 -23.30
N ASN A 219 -5.73 -8.53 -23.46
CA ASN A 219 -6.20 -9.05 -24.73
C ASN A 219 -6.44 -7.93 -25.76
N ALA A 220 -7.12 -6.84 -25.35
CA ALA A 220 -7.39 -5.70 -26.23
C ALA A 220 -6.12 -4.98 -26.69
N SER A 221 -5.07 -4.96 -25.86
CA SER A 221 -3.79 -4.33 -26.18
C SER A 221 -2.77 -5.25 -26.85
N ASN A 222 -3.14 -6.50 -27.14
CA ASN A 222 -2.26 -7.55 -27.66
C ASN A 222 -1.02 -7.78 -26.77
N GLY A 223 -1.23 -7.91 -25.46
CA GLY A 223 -0.17 -8.21 -24.49
C GLY A 223 0.75 -7.03 -24.16
N LYS A 224 0.37 -5.79 -24.47
CA LYS A 224 1.20 -4.60 -24.21
C LYS A 224 0.98 -4.01 -22.81
N ILE A 225 -0.28 -3.96 -22.36
CA ILE A 225 -0.70 -3.34 -21.09
C ILE A 225 -1.72 -4.24 -20.40
N ASN A 226 -1.62 -4.42 -19.09
CA ASN A 226 -2.63 -5.07 -18.27
C ASN A 226 -3.15 -4.12 -17.17
N GLY A 227 -4.02 -4.64 -16.30
CA GLY A 227 -4.61 -3.86 -15.20
C GLY A 227 -3.59 -3.37 -14.16
N GLY A 228 -2.40 -3.97 -14.10
CA GLY A 228 -1.36 -3.63 -13.13
C GLY A 228 -0.97 -2.15 -13.20
N LEU A 229 -0.82 -1.60 -14.41
CA LEU A 229 -0.55 -0.17 -14.62
C LEU A 229 -1.54 0.74 -13.88
N PHE A 230 -2.82 0.44 -14.04
CA PHE A 230 -3.89 1.25 -13.48
C PHE A 230 -4.02 1.01 -11.98
N GLU A 231 -3.81 -0.21 -11.51
CA GLU A 231 -3.73 -0.52 -10.09
C GLU A 231 -2.61 0.30 -9.42
N THR A 232 -1.39 0.30 -9.95
CA THR A 232 -0.28 1.14 -9.44
C THR A 232 -0.67 2.62 -9.39
N PHE A 233 -1.29 3.14 -10.46
CA PHE A 233 -1.70 4.54 -10.56
C PHE A 233 -2.73 4.91 -9.50
N PHE A 234 -3.81 4.14 -9.41
CA PHE A 234 -4.90 4.42 -8.49
C PHE A 234 -4.49 4.18 -7.03
N THR A 235 -3.64 3.19 -6.76
CA THR A 235 -3.03 2.98 -5.45
C THR A 235 -2.14 4.16 -5.05
N LEU A 236 -1.29 4.68 -5.96
CA LEU A 236 -0.52 5.91 -5.71
C LEU A 236 -1.42 7.10 -5.37
N CYS A 237 -2.48 7.32 -6.14
CA CYS A 237 -3.44 8.38 -5.84
C CYS A 237 -4.14 8.15 -4.49
N ALA A 238 -4.50 6.91 -4.15
CA ALA A 238 -5.09 6.59 -2.86
C ALA A 238 -4.14 6.90 -1.69
N ILE A 239 -2.86 6.53 -1.79
CA ILE A 239 -1.84 6.86 -0.78
C ILE A 239 -1.66 8.37 -0.64
N ALA A 240 -1.65 9.11 -1.76
CA ALA A 240 -1.60 10.57 -1.71
C ALA A 240 -2.82 11.17 -1.00
N MET A 241 -4.02 10.61 -1.23
CA MET A 241 -5.24 11.05 -0.55
C MET A 241 -5.26 10.66 0.94
N VAL A 242 -4.68 9.53 1.33
CA VAL A 242 -4.46 9.17 2.75
C VAL A 242 -3.54 10.20 3.42
N TRP A 243 -2.46 10.61 2.75
CA TRP A 243 -1.56 11.62 3.30
C TRP A 243 -2.22 13.01 3.39
N VAL A 244 -3.00 13.42 2.37
CA VAL A 244 -3.78 14.66 2.40
C VAL A 244 -4.82 14.62 3.51
N PHE A 245 -5.51 13.49 3.68
CA PHE A 245 -6.43 13.25 4.78
C PHE A 245 -5.74 13.46 6.14
N TRP A 246 -4.65 12.74 6.41
CA TRP A 246 -3.87 12.88 7.63
C TRP A 246 -3.39 14.32 7.85
N SER A 247 -2.89 14.97 6.79
CA SER A 247 -2.46 16.36 6.85
C SER A 247 -3.58 17.31 7.23
N SER A 248 -4.81 17.05 6.77
CA SER A 248 -5.97 17.91 7.02
C SER A 248 -6.52 17.82 8.44
N ILE A 249 -6.42 16.65 9.09
CA ILE A 249 -6.87 16.47 10.48
C ILE A 249 -5.79 16.88 11.51
N THR A 250 -4.59 17.21 11.05
CA THR A 250 -3.43 17.59 11.89
C THR A 250 -2.95 19.04 11.67
N GLU A 251 -3.70 19.86 10.94
CA GLU A 251 -3.41 21.30 10.80
C GLU A 251 -4.05 22.11 11.93
N ASP A 252 -3.28 23.05 12.50
CA ASP A 252 -3.67 23.94 13.61
C ASP A 252 -4.62 25.10 13.18
N ASP A 253 -5.21 25.05 11.97
CA ASP A 253 -6.15 26.07 11.49
C ASP A 253 -7.59 25.88 12.02
N TRP A 254 -7.70 25.40 13.26
CA TRP A 254 -8.95 25.53 13.99
C TRP A 254 -9.14 27.01 14.29
N PRO A 255 -10.27 27.64 13.90
CA PRO A 255 -10.53 29.01 14.28
C PRO A 255 -10.57 29.06 15.81
N MET A 256 -9.47 29.51 16.41
CA MET A 256 -9.41 29.77 17.83
C MET A 256 -10.53 30.76 18.11
N PRO A 257 -11.49 30.45 19.02
CA PRO A 257 -12.45 31.45 19.42
C PRO A 257 -11.66 32.66 19.90
N VAL A 258 -11.85 33.78 19.20
CA VAL A 258 -11.32 35.09 19.57
C VAL A 258 -11.86 35.38 20.97
N THR A 259 -11.09 34.98 21.97
CA THR A 259 -11.42 35.10 23.38
C THR A 259 -10.71 36.35 23.87
N GLY A 260 -11.51 37.35 24.21
CA GLY A 260 -11.10 38.41 25.13
C GLY A 260 -11.17 39.81 24.55
N GLY A 261 -12.31 40.45 24.78
CA GLY A 261 -12.54 41.85 24.47
C GLY A 261 -11.52 42.80 25.07
N ALA A 262 -11.28 43.89 24.34
CA ALA A 262 -10.85 45.14 24.93
C ALA A 262 -12.11 45.99 25.16
N TYR A 263 -12.70 45.87 26.36
CA TYR A 263 -13.33 47.02 26.97
C TYR A 263 -12.21 47.79 27.69
N THR A 264 -11.73 48.87 27.06
CA THR A 264 -11.29 50.13 27.67
C THR A 264 -11.19 51.16 26.58
#